data_AF-A0A5J5SP94-F1
#
_entry.id   AF-A0A5J5SP94-F1
#
_cell.length_a   1.000
_cell.length_b   1.000
_cell.length_c   1.000
_cell.angle_alpha   90.00
_cell.angle_beta   90.00
_cell.angle_gamma   90.00
#
_symmetry.space_group_name_H-M   'P 1'
#
loop_
_entity.id
_entity.type
_entity.pdbx_description
1 polymer ?
#
loop_
_entity_poly.entity_id
_entity_poly.type
_entity_poly.pdbx_seq_one_letter_code
_entity_poly.pdbx_strand_id
1 'polypeptide(L)'
;MRLHGCRRVTFICGRAGVYALGAVIAKHSGDTSLQQRYLEKFKEIRFPSDLPHELLYGRAGFLWACSFLNKHIGKDTISTTRIRAVVDEIIESGKRLAGRGRCPLMYEWHGKKYWGAAHGLAGIIHVLMDTELKPDEAEYVKGTLRYIIKNRFPSGNYPSSEGSESDRLVHWCHGAPGITLTLVKAAEVFGDKEFLQAALDAGEVVWKRGLLKRIGICHGISGNAETYIARKDAWR
;
A
#
# COMPACT_ATOMS: atom_id res chain seq x y z
N MET A 1 -21.60 15.65 17.10
CA MET A 1 -20.13 15.59 17.26
C MET A 1 -19.45 16.13 16.00
N ARG A 2 -19.06 17.41 16.00
CA ARG A 2 -18.28 18.01 14.91
C ARG A 2 -16.83 17.52 15.07
N LEU A 3 -16.34 16.70 14.15
CA LEU A 3 -14.91 16.36 14.07
C LEU A 3 -14.16 17.62 13.62
N HIS A 4 -13.85 18.54 14.53
CA HIS A 4 -12.81 19.55 14.31
C HIS A 4 -11.44 18.89 14.55
N GLY A 5 -10.49 19.05 13.62
CA GLY A 5 -9.06 18.90 13.93
C GLY A 5 -8.26 17.69 13.44
N CYS A 6 -8.82 16.63 12.84
CA CYS A 6 -8.00 15.54 12.30
C CYS A 6 -7.62 15.81 10.84
N ARG A 7 -6.39 16.27 10.61
CA ARG A 7 -5.78 16.49 9.28
C ARG A 7 -5.47 15.18 8.53
N ARG A 8 -5.59 14.01 9.16
CA ARG A 8 -5.21 12.73 8.56
C ARG A 8 -6.29 12.24 7.60
N VAL A 9 -5.87 11.86 6.40
CA VAL A 9 -6.77 11.59 5.27
C VAL A 9 -6.84 10.12 4.85
N THR A 10 -6.13 9.22 5.53
CA THR A 10 -5.98 7.82 5.09
C THR A 10 -7.00 6.87 5.70
N PHE A 11 -7.06 5.64 5.18
CA PHE A 11 -7.88 4.59 5.76
C PHE A 11 -7.43 4.21 7.18
N ILE A 12 -6.14 3.89 7.35
CA ILE A 12 -5.64 3.28 8.60
C ILE A 12 -5.55 4.30 9.73
N CYS A 13 -5.15 5.54 9.44
CA CYS A 13 -4.87 6.54 10.48
C CYS A 13 -5.71 7.81 10.37
N GLY A 14 -6.70 7.87 9.48
CA GLY A 14 -7.40 9.10 9.13
C GLY A 14 -8.91 8.98 8.98
N ARG A 15 -9.52 10.09 8.56
CA ARG A 15 -10.96 10.22 8.42
C ARG A 15 -11.52 9.40 7.27
N ALA A 16 -10.72 9.11 6.25
CA ALA A 16 -11.17 8.26 5.15
C ALA A 16 -11.56 6.87 5.64
N GLY A 17 -10.84 6.30 6.62
CA GLY A 17 -11.22 5.01 7.21
C GLY A 17 -12.54 5.06 7.95
N VAL A 18 -12.74 6.09 8.79
CA VAL A 18 -13.99 6.30 9.53
C VAL A 18 -15.18 6.40 8.58
N TYR A 19 -15.06 7.21 7.52
CA TYR A 19 -16.15 7.43 6.58
C TYR A 19 -16.36 6.23 5.66
N ALA A 20 -15.29 5.59 5.19
CA ALA A 20 -15.38 4.43 4.32
C ALA A 20 -16.03 3.24 5.03
N LEU A 21 -15.57 2.92 6.24
CA LEU A 21 -16.16 1.84 7.02
C LEU A 21 -17.60 2.16 7.44
N GLY A 22 -17.87 3.41 7.85
CA GLY A 22 -19.22 3.87 8.18
C GLY A 22 -20.20 3.71 7.02
N ALA A 23 -19.79 4.07 5.79
CA ALA A 23 -20.61 3.91 4.60
C ALA A 23 -20.90 2.43 4.28
N VAL A 24 -19.91 1.54 4.43
CA VAL A 24 -20.09 0.11 4.19
C VAL A 24 -21.01 -0.52 5.25
N ILE A 25 -20.83 -0.19 6.53
CA ILE A 25 -21.71 -0.67 7.61
C ILE A 25 -23.15 -0.19 7.36
N ALA A 26 -23.35 1.08 7.05
CA ALA A 26 -24.68 1.63 6.76
C ALA A 26 -25.37 0.93 5.59
N LYS A 27 -24.61 0.59 4.52
CA LYS A 27 -25.10 -0.23 3.40
C LYS A 27 -25.61 -1.59 3.89
N HIS A 28 -24.82 -2.30 4.70
CA HIS A 28 -25.20 -3.63 5.21
C HIS A 28 -26.40 -3.59 6.15
N SER A 29 -26.61 -2.47 6.85
CA SER A 29 -27.77 -2.24 7.70
C SER A 29 -29.02 -1.75 6.95
N GLY A 30 -28.92 -1.48 5.63
CA GLY A 30 -30.02 -0.92 4.84
C GLY A 30 -30.32 0.57 5.10
N ASP A 31 -29.43 1.28 5.80
CA ASP A 31 -29.59 2.72 6.10
C ASP A 31 -28.97 3.59 5.00
N THR A 32 -29.73 3.81 3.94
CA THR A 32 -29.31 4.60 2.78
C THR A 32 -29.00 6.06 3.13
N SER A 33 -29.72 6.65 4.11
CA SER A 33 -29.48 8.04 4.52
C SER A 33 -28.13 8.19 5.21
N LEU A 34 -27.82 7.29 6.14
CA LEU A 34 -26.53 7.27 6.83
C LEU A 34 -25.37 6.94 5.88
N GLN A 35 -25.58 6.00 4.96
CA GLN A 35 -24.61 5.69 3.92
C GLN A 35 -24.25 6.93 3.10
N GLN A 36 -25.26 7.63 2.57
CA GLN A 36 -25.08 8.84 1.77
C GLN A 36 -24.33 9.92 2.56
N ARG A 37 -24.69 10.13 3.83
CA ARG A 37 -24.00 11.07 4.72
C ARG A 37 -22.51 10.74 4.92
N TYR A 38 -22.14 9.46 5.03
CA TYR A 38 -20.73 9.08 5.12
C TYR A 38 -20.00 9.29 3.80
N LEU A 39 -20.64 8.97 2.67
CA LEU A 39 -20.07 9.19 1.34
C LEU A 39 -19.85 10.69 1.03
N GLU A 40 -20.78 11.56 1.43
CA GLU A 40 -20.61 13.01 1.32
C GLU A 40 -19.40 13.50 2.11
N LYS A 41 -19.28 13.10 3.38
CA LYS A 41 -18.12 13.42 4.21
C LYS A 41 -16.80 12.87 3.66
N PHE A 42 -16.83 11.69 3.03
CA PHE A 42 -15.67 11.15 2.34
C PHE A 42 -15.28 12.03 1.14
N LYS A 43 -16.26 12.46 0.34
CA LYS A 43 -16.05 13.34 -0.81
C LYS A 43 -15.51 14.73 -0.40
N GLU A 44 -15.81 15.20 0.80
CA GLU A 44 -15.29 16.46 1.35
C GLU A 44 -13.81 16.42 1.76
N ILE A 45 -13.18 15.23 1.87
CA ILE A 45 -11.77 15.13 2.24
C ILE A 45 -10.91 15.91 1.23
N ARG A 46 -10.16 16.89 1.73
CA ARG A 46 -9.15 17.66 0.98
C ARG A 46 -7.76 17.28 1.43
N PHE A 47 -6.81 17.35 0.51
CA PHE A 47 -5.40 17.08 0.82
C PHE A 47 -4.68 18.37 1.21
N PRO A 48 -3.86 18.35 2.26
CA PRO A 48 -2.88 19.41 2.46
C PRO A 48 -1.83 19.36 1.34
N SER A 49 -1.17 20.49 1.08
CA SER A 49 -0.20 20.62 -0.02
C SER A 49 1.03 19.74 0.16
N ASP A 50 1.40 19.44 1.41
CA ASP A 50 2.56 18.64 1.83
C ASP A 50 2.23 17.18 2.14
N LEU A 51 1.06 16.68 1.70
CA LEU A 51 0.64 15.31 1.97
C LEU A 51 1.65 14.30 1.37
N PRO A 52 2.19 13.36 2.17
CA PRO A 52 3.13 12.35 1.66
C PRO A 52 2.42 11.34 0.76
N HIS A 53 3.17 10.39 0.22
CA HIS A 53 2.63 9.38 -0.69
C HIS A 53 2.33 8.03 -0.03
N GLU A 54 2.89 7.76 1.14
CA GLU A 54 2.84 6.43 1.77
C GLU A 54 1.47 6.00 2.34
N LEU A 55 1.38 4.78 2.86
CA LEU A 55 0.12 4.11 3.15
C LEU A 55 -0.56 4.60 4.43
N LEU A 56 0.20 4.97 5.47
CA LEU A 56 -0.40 5.30 6.76
C LEU A 56 -0.90 6.74 6.83
N TYR A 57 -0.24 7.68 6.16
CA TYR A 57 -0.55 9.11 6.25
C TYR A 57 -0.66 9.80 4.89
N GLY A 58 -0.34 9.12 3.79
CA GLY A 58 -0.24 9.71 2.48
C GLY A 58 -1.35 9.35 1.48
N ARG A 59 -1.10 9.73 0.23
CA ARG A 59 -2.01 9.56 -0.90
C ARG A 59 -2.36 8.09 -1.18
N ALA A 60 -1.42 7.15 -1.03
CA ALA A 60 -1.71 5.73 -1.16
C ALA A 60 -2.73 5.26 -0.10
N GLY A 61 -2.62 5.73 1.14
CA GLY A 61 -3.58 5.43 2.19
C GLY A 61 -4.99 5.95 1.92
N PHE A 62 -5.13 7.06 1.20
CA PHE A 62 -6.42 7.56 0.73
C PHE A 62 -6.95 6.72 -0.45
N LEU A 63 -6.10 6.42 -1.43
CA LEU A 63 -6.46 5.58 -2.57
C LEU A 63 -6.96 4.21 -2.14
N TRP A 64 -6.31 3.59 -1.15
CA TRP A 64 -6.79 2.33 -0.58
C TRP A 64 -8.22 2.44 -0.05
N ALA A 65 -8.57 3.56 0.60
CA ALA A 65 -9.93 3.82 1.06
C ALA A 65 -10.94 3.96 -0.09
N CYS A 66 -10.53 4.57 -1.21
CA CYS A 66 -11.35 4.64 -2.42
C CYS A 66 -11.60 3.25 -3.01
N SER A 67 -10.56 2.43 -3.16
CA SER A 67 -10.66 1.05 -3.65
C SER A 67 -11.56 0.20 -2.75
N PHE A 68 -11.42 0.35 -1.43
CA PHE A 68 -12.30 -0.30 -0.44
C PHE A 68 -13.77 0.07 -0.66
N LEU A 69 -14.09 1.36 -0.80
CA LEU A 69 -15.45 1.82 -1.04
C LEU A 69 -16.02 1.27 -2.36
N ASN A 70 -15.25 1.34 -3.45
CA ASN A 70 -15.70 0.84 -4.75
C ASN A 70 -15.90 -0.68 -4.76
N LYS A 71 -15.09 -1.43 -4.00
CA LYS A 71 -15.24 -2.88 -3.86
C LYS A 71 -16.49 -3.26 -3.06
N HIS A 72 -16.74 -2.59 -1.93
CA HIS A 72 -17.79 -3.02 -0.99
C HIS A 72 -19.15 -2.37 -1.23
N ILE A 73 -19.20 -1.16 -1.78
CA ILE A 73 -20.46 -0.46 -2.09
C ILE A 73 -20.87 -0.70 -3.54
N GLY A 74 -19.94 -0.55 -4.47
CA GLY A 74 -20.20 -0.74 -5.90
C GLY A 74 -19.20 0.04 -6.73
N LYS A 75 -18.95 -0.45 -7.94
CA LYS A 75 -18.06 0.22 -8.89
C LYS A 75 -18.46 1.70 -9.05
N ASP A 76 -17.47 2.58 -9.13
CA ASP A 76 -17.64 4.03 -9.31
C ASP A 76 -18.34 4.79 -8.17
N THR A 77 -18.50 4.18 -6.97
CA THR A 77 -18.94 4.88 -5.75
C THR A 77 -18.11 6.13 -5.47
N ILE A 78 -16.80 5.99 -5.61
CA ILE A 78 -15.84 7.08 -5.74
C ILE A 78 -15.46 7.18 -7.22
N SER A 79 -15.65 8.39 -7.77
CA SER A 79 -15.38 8.71 -9.16
C SER A 79 -13.96 8.31 -9.60
N THR A 80 -13.89 7.67 -10.77
CA THR A 80 -12.64 7.34 -11.47
C THR A 80 -11.77 8.56 -11.71
N THR A 81 -12.35 9.72 -12.04
CA THR A 81 -11.63 10.99 -12.20
C THR A 81 -10.87 11.37 -10.92
N ARG A 82 -11.51 11.21 -9.75
CA ARG A 82 -10.86 11.51 -8.47
C ARG A 82 -9.73 10.53 -8.20
N ILE A 83 -9.94 9.23 -8.41
CA ILE A 83 -8.90 8.21 -8.24
C ILE A 83 -7.72 8.50 -9.16
N ARG A 84 -7.99 8.72 -10.46
CA ARG A 84 -6.98 8.99 -11.49
C ARG A 84 -6.12 10.19 -11.16
N ALA A 85 -6.71 11.30 -10.70
CA ALA A 85 -5.97 12.49 -10.28
C ALA A 85 -4.99 12.21 -9.13
N VAL A 86 -5.33 11.31 -8.19
CA VAL A 86 -4.41 10.93 -7.11
C VAL A 86 -3.32 9.98 -7.60
N VAL A 87 -3.64 9.05 -8.50
CA VAL A 87 -2.67 8.15 -9.12
C VAL A 87 -1.65 8.94 -9.95
N ASP A 88 -2.11 9.88 -10.79
CA ASP A 88 -1.24 10.74 -11.60
C ASP A 88 -0.25 11.51 -10.72
N GLU A 89 -0.72 12.11 -9.62
CA GLU A 89 0.15 12.82 -8.67
C GLU A 89 1.16 11.90 -7.98
N ILE A 90 0.78 10.67 -7.61
CA ILE A 90 1.72 9.70 -7.03
C ILE A 90 2.78 9.30 -8.07
N ILE A 91 2.39 9.02 -9.30
CA ILE A 91 3.32 8.59 -10.35
C ILE A 91 4.28 9.74 -10.70
N GLU A 92 3.78 10.94 -10.95
CA GLU A 92 4.61 12.08 -11.37
C GLU A 92 5.54 12.58 -10.26
N SER A 93 5.07 12.60 -9.01
CA SER A 93 5.95 12.88 -7.86
C SER A 93 7.04 11.81 -7.70
N GLY A 94 6.67 10.53 -7.88
CA GLY A 94 7.58 9.40 -7.81
C GLY A 94 8.69 9.46 -8.87
N LYS A 95 8.34 9.77 -10.11
CA LYS A 95 9.28 10.01 -11.22
C LYS A 95 10.20 11.19 -10.92
N ARG A 96 9.64 12.30 -10.42
CA ARG A 96 10.39 13.52 -10.11
C ARG A 96 11.46 13.28 -9.04
N LEU A 97 11.11 12.58 -7.95
CA LEU A 97 12.06 12.28 -6.89
C LEU A 97 13.07 11.20 -7.30
N ALA A 98 12.67 10.24 -8.12
CA ALA A 98 13.58 9.25 -8.69
C ALA A 98 14.64 9.89 -9.60
N GLY A 99 14.23 10.88 -10.41
CA GLY A 99 15.10 11.55 -11.37
C GLY A 99 15.71 10.55 -12.36
N ARG A 100 17.03 10.63 -12.57
CA ARG A 100 17.80 9.64 -13.36
C ARG A 100 18.37 8.50 -12.49
N GLY A 101 17.75 8.26 -11.32
CA GLY A 101 18.17 7.24 -10.38
C GLY A 101 17.93 5.82 -10.90
N ARG A 102 18.47 4.84 -10.16
CA ARG A 102 18.35 3.40 -10.49
C ARG A 102 16.93 2.86 -10.28
N CYS A 103 16.16 3.45 -9.36
CA CYS A 103 14.78 3.06 -9.08
C CYS A 103 13.82 3.95 -9.88
N PRO A 104 12.89 3.42 -10.69
CA PRO A 104 12.02 4.23 -11.55
C PRO A 104 11.04 5.15 -10.80
N LEU A 105 10.53 4.71 -9.66
CA LEU A 105 9.72 5.52 -8.75
C LEU A 105 10.38 5.56 -7.37
N MET A 106 10.45 6.74 -6.77
CA MET A 106 11.00 6.91 -5.43
C MET A 106 10.13 7.85 -4.60
N TYR A 107 10.03 7.57 -3.31
CA TYR A 107 9.21 8.34 -2.38
C TYR A 107 9.95 8.57 -1.07
N GLU A 108 9.54 9.60 -0.34
CA GLU A 108 10.13 9.97 0.94
C GLU A 108 9.04 10.21 1.99
N TRP A 109 9.33 9.82 3.23
CA TRP A 109 8.55 10.19 4.40
C TRP A 109 9.52 10.52 5.54
N HIS A 110 9.35 11.68 6.19
CA HIS A 110 10.28 12.21 7.21
C HIS A 110 11.77 12.11 6.82
N GLY A 111 12.15 12.56 5.63
CA GLY A 111 13.55 12.57 5.20
C GLY A 111 14.11 11.20 4.80
N LYS A 112 13.28 10.15 4.77
CA LYS A 112 13.74 8.77 4.51
C LYS A 112 12.98 8.12 3.37
N LYS A 113 13.75 7.46 2.49
CA LYS A 113 13.26 6.68 1.36
C LYS A 113 12.95 5.26 1.79
N TYR A 114 11.81 5.05 2.43
CA TYR A 114 11.40 3.75 2.97
C TYR A 114 11.02 2.75 1.88
N TRP A 115 11.23 1.46 2.15
CA TRP A 115 10.87 0.38 1.22
C TRP A 115 9.64 -0.43 1.64
N GLY A 116 9.38 -0.53 2.94
CA GLY A 116 8.33 -1.40 3.48
C GLY A 116 6.90 -0.94 3.21
N ALA A 117 5.92 -1.75 3.61
CA ALA A 117 4.50 -1.55 3.25
C ALA A 117 3.85 -0.35 3.97
N ALA A 118 4.29 0.00 5.18
CA ALA A 118 3.67 1.08 5.93
C ALA A 118 4.01 2.46 5.34
N HIS A 119 5.31 2.73 5.18
CA HIS A 119 5.82 4.08 4.88
C HIS A 119 6.56 4.19 3.55
N GLY A 120 6.64 3.11 2.78
CA GLY A 120 7.61 2.99 1.69
C GLY A 120 7.05 2.50 0.37
N LEU A 121 7.99 2.20 -0.53
CA LEU A 121 7.72 1.76 -1.90
C LEU A 121 6.70 0.64 -1.97
N ALA A 122 6.86 -0.42 -1.17
CA ALA A 122 6.00 -1.61 -1.26
C ALA A 122 4.51 -1.28 -1.03
N GLY A 123 4.19 -0.38 -0.10
CA GLY A 123 2.81 0.00 0.19
C GLY A 123 2.20 0.88 -0.89
N ILE A 124 3.01 1.81 -1.42
CA ILE A 124 2.58 2.70 -2.50
C ILE A 124 2.31 1.89 -3.76
N ILE A 125 3.26 1.04 -4.15
CA ILE A 125 3.15 0.19 -5.34
C ILE A 125 1.99 -0.80 -5.20
N HIS A 126 1.78 -1.39 -4.02
CA HIS A 126 0.64 -2.28 -3.77
C HIS A 126 -0.69 -1.61 -4.11
N VAL A 127 -0.89 -0.38 -3.63
CA VAL A 127 -2.14 0.38 -3.88
C VAL A 127 -2.27 0.80 -5.34
N LEU A 128 -1.18 1.17 -6.01
CA LEU A 128 -1.21 1.52 -7.43
C LEU A 128 -1.71 0.34 -8.29
N MET A 129 -1.36 -0.89 -7.93
CA MET A 129 -1.82 -2.11 -8.61
C MET A 129 -3.31 -2.42 -8.38
N ASP A 130 -3.99 -1.78 -7.44
CA ASP A 130 -5.46 -1.84 -7.29
C ASP A 130 -6.20 -0.85 -8.20
N THR A 131 -5.46 -0.07 -9.00
CA THR A 131 -6.02 0.95 -9.90
C THR A 131 -5.74 0.60 -11.35
N GLU A 132 -6.46 1.25 -12.27
CA GLU A 132 -6.19 1.14 -13.69
C GLU A 132 -4.93 1.92 -14.06
N LEU A 133 -3.83 1.19 -14.29
CA LEU A 133 -2.54 1.72 -14.71
C LEU A 133 -2.47 1.79 -16.23
N LYS A 134 -1.95 2.91 -16.75
CA LYS A 134 -1.55 2.99 -18.16
C LYS A 134 -0.37 2.04 -18.44
N PRO A 135 -0.15 1.60 -19.69
CA PRO A 135 0.96 0.71 -20.01
C PRO A 135 2.34 1.22 -19.56
N ASP A 136 2.61 2.52 -19.69
CA ASP A 136 3.86 3.12 -19.21
C ASP A 136 3.94 3.13 -17.68
N GLU A 137 2.86 3.49 -16.99
CA GLU A 137 2.75 3.48 -15.52
C GLU A 137 2.99 2.08 -14.95
N ALA A 138 2.46 1.05 -15.61
CA ALA A 138 2.70 -0.35 -15.25
C ALA A 138 4.19 -0.72 -15.34
N GLU A 139 4.91 -0.25 -16.35
CA GLU A 139 6.36 -0.50 -16.46
C GLU A 139 7.18 0.25 -15.37
N TYR A 140 6.79 1.46 -14.99
CA TYR A 140 7.38 2.15 -13.83
C TYR A 140 7.16 1.36 -12.52
N VAL A 141 5.95 0.83 -12.33
CA VAL A 141 5.60 -0.02 -11.18
C VAL A 141 6.44 -1.30 -11.17
N LYS A 142 6.46 -2.06 -12.28
CA LYS A 142 7.27 -3.29 -12.40
C LYS A 142 8.75 -3.03 -12.19
N GLY A 143 9.29 -1.97 -12.80
CA GLY A 143 10.70 -1.60 -12.65
C GLY A 143 11.07 -1.24 -11.21
N THR A 144 10.15 -0.61 -10.46
CA THR A 144 10.32 -0.33 -9.02
C THR A 144 10.35 -1.62 -8.19
N LEU A 145 9.48 -2.59 -8.50
CA LEU A 145 9.51 -3.90 -7.85
C LEU A 145 10.80 -4.67 -8.15
N ARG A 146 11.24 -4.69 -9.41
CA ARG A 146 12.52 -5.30 -9.82
C ARG A 146 13.71 -4.65 -9.12
N TYR A 147 13.66 -3.33 -8.93
CA TYR A 147 14.66 -2.62 -8.13
C TYR A 147 14.70 -3.14 -6.68
N ILE A 148 13.53 -3.27 -6.02
CA ILE A 148 13.43 -3.82 -4.66
C ILE A 148 13.98 -5.25 -4.60
N ILE A 149 13.60 -6.11 -5.54
CA ILE A 149 14.03 -7.52 -5.61
C ILE A 149 15.55 -7.62 -5.74
N LYS A 150 16.14 -6.87 -6.68
CA LYS A 150 17.58 -6.91 -6.99
C LYS A 150 18.45 -6.44 -5.83
N ASN A 151 17.97 -5.53 -4.99
CA ASN A 151 18.75 -4.85 -3.96
C ASN A 151 18.37 -5.31 -2.54
N ARG A 152 17.84 -6.53 -2.39
CA ARG A 152 17.62 -7.18 -1.09
C ARG A 152 18.94 -7.54 -0.40
N PHE A 153 18.90 -7.78 0.92
CA PHE A 153 20.06 -8.25 1.68
C PHE A 153 20.49 -9.65 1.26
N PRO A 154 21.75 -10.07 1.53
CA PRO A 154 22.20 -11.44 1.30
C PRO A 154 21.35 -12.51 1.99
N SER A 155 20.68 -12.18 3.10
CA SER A 155 19.75 -13.09 3.78
C SER A 155 18.43 -13.35 3.04
N GLY A 156 18.16 -12.57 1.98
CA GLY A 156 16.87 -12.51 1.30
C GLY A 156 15.89 -11.47 1.86
N ASN A 157 16.13 -10.93 3.06
CA ASN A 157 15.30 -9.88 3.64
C ASN A 157 15.55 -8.52 2.96
N TYR A 158 14.72 -7.53 3.27
CA TYR A 158 14.76 -6.23 2.61
C TYR A 158 15.13 -5.09 3.59
N PRO A 159 15.89 -4.08 3.12
CA PRO A 159 16.17 -2.87 3.88
C PRO A 159 14.90 -2.16 4.34
N SER A 160 14.97 -1.49 5.49
CA SER A 160 13.88 -0.62 5.94
C SER A 160 13.71 0.61 5.02
N SER A 161 14.83 1.12 4.50
CA SER A 161 14.96 2.32 3.68
C SER A 161 16.28 2.29 2.88
N GLU A 162 16.41 3.16 1.88
CA GLU A 162 17.67 3.38 1.15
C GLU A 162 18.87 3.53 2.10
N GLY A 163 19.98 2.85 1.78
CA GLY A 163 21.22 2.91 2.54
C GLY A 163 21.20 2.24 3.92
N SER A 164 20.09 1.62 4.34
CA SER A 164 20.03 0.88 5.60
C SER A 164 20.80 -0.44 5.46
N GLU A 165 21.84 -0.61 6.28
CA GLU A 165 22.63 -1.85 6.35
C GLU A 165 22.12 -2.83 7.43
N SER A 166 21.06 -2.44 8.17
CA SER A 166 20.55 -3.21 9.30
C SER A 166 19.50 -4.24 8.88
N ASP A 167 19.92 -5.48 8.71
CA ASP A 167 19.07 -6.62 8.40
C ASP A 167 18.42 -7.25 9.65
N ARG A 168 17.51 -6.51 10.28
CA ARG A 168 16.86 -6.97 11.53
C ARG A 168 15.34 -7.03 11.51
N LEU A 169 14.69 -6.23 10.66
CA LEU A 169 13.23 -6.09 10.68
C LEU A 169 12.59 -7.10 9.73
N VAL A 170 11.73 -7.96 10.29
CA VAL A 170 10.94 -8.95 9.54
C VAL A 170 9.47 -8.69 9.90
N HIS A 171 8.99 -7.51 9.52
CA HIS A 171 7.66 -6.99 9.88
C HIS A 171 6.85 -6.63 8.63
N TRP A 172 5.53 -6.54 8.75
CA TRP A 172 4.70 -5.97 7.67
C TRP A 172 5.12 -4.53 7.34
N CYS A 173 5.34 -3.69 8.36
CA CYS A 173 5.72 -2.30 8.14
C CYS A 173 7.10 -2.14 7.48
N HIS A 174 8.07 -3.01 7.80
CA HIS A 174 9.44 -2.96 7.29
C HIS A 174 10.03 -4.38 7.20
N GLY A 175 10.46 -4.77 6.00
CA GLY A 175 11.11 -6.06 5.72
C GLY A 175 10.27 -6.98 4.85
N ALA A 176 10.69 -8.25 4.80
CA ALA A 176 10.14 -9.26 3.91
C ALA A 176 8.62 -9.45 3.99
N PRO A 177 7.93 -9.40 5.15
CA PRO A 177 6.50 -9.68 5.19
C PRO A 177 5.66 -8.72 4.34
N GLY A 178 5.87 -7.41 4.48
CA GLY A 178 5.15 -6.41 3.69
C GLY A 178 5.47 -6.51 2.20
N ILE A 179 6.73 -6.77 1.85
CA ILE A 179 7.17 -6.89 0.46
C ILE A 179 6.63 -8.18 -0.19
N THR A 180 6.56 -9.28 0.57
CA THR A 180 5.97 -10.55 0.09
C THR A 180 4.53 -10.33 -0.38
N LEU A 181 3.70 -9.65 0.43
CA LEU A 181 2.31 -9.34 0.07
C LEU A 181 2.22 -8.50 -1.22
N THR A 182 3.11 -7.52 -1.38
CA THR A 182 3.17 -6.71 -2.60
C THR A 182 3.61 -7.53 -3.81
N LEU A 183 4.59 -8.43 -3.66
CA LEU A 183 5.08 -9.28 -4.75
C LEU A 183 4.05 -10.33 -5.18
N VAL A 184 3.28 -10.89 -4.24
CA VAL A 184 2.14 -11.77 -4.56
C VAL A 184 1.12 -11.02 -5.42
N LYS A 185 0.71 -9.82 -4.98
CA LYS A 185 -0.20 -8.96 -5.75
C LYS A 185 0.35 -8.65 -7.15
N ALA A 186 1.64 -8.38 -7.27
CA ALA A 186 2.27 -8.12 -8.56
C ALA A 186 2.25 -9.35 -9.48
N ALA A 187 2.44 -10.56 -8.93
CA ALA A 187 2.32 -11.80 -9.70
C ALA A 187 0.89 -12.00 -10.22
N GLU A 188 -0.13 -11.72 -9.40
CA GLU A 188 -1.55 -11.79 -9.82
C GLU A 188 -1.88 -10.77 -10.92
N VAL A 189 -1.44 -9.52 -10.75
CA VAL A 189 -1.80 -8.41 -11.65
C VAL A 189 -1.04 -8.49 -12.97
N PHE A 190 0.22 -8.91 -12.97
CA PHE A 190 1.07 -8.90 -14.16
C PHE A 190 1.33 -10.27 -14.77
N GLY A 191 1.00 -11.38 -14.09
CA GLY A 191 1.27 -12.74 -14.56
C GLY A 191 2.77 -13.08 -14.70
N ASP A 192 3.66 -12.28 -14.10
CA ASP A 192 5.11 -12.44 -14.24
C ASP A 192 5.66 -13.43 -13.20
N LYS A 193 6.30 -14.50 -13.69
CA LYS A 193 6.91 -15.54 -12.86
C LYS A 193 8.06 -15.01 -12.00
N GLU A 194 8.71 -13.91 -12.38
CA GLU A 194 9.76 -13.27 -11.59
C GLU A 194 9.22 -12.79 -10.24
N PHE A 195 8.07 -12.08 -10.25
CA PHE A 195 7.45 -11.59 -9.02
C PHE A 195 6.98 -12.73 -8.13
N LEU A 196 6.47 -13.79 -8.75
CA LEU A 196 6.04 -14.99 -8.05
C LEU A 196 7.21 -15.67 -7.32
N GLN A 197 8.34 -15.88 -8.01
CA GLN A 197 9.53 -16.46 -7.42
C GLN A 197 10.11 -15.55 -6.32
N ALA A 198 10.15 -14.24 -6.54
CA ALA A 198 10.61 -13.30 -5.54
C ALA A 198 9.71 -13.29 -4.28
N ALA A 199 8.40 -13.45 -4.45
CA ALA A 199 7.48 -13.62 -3.33
C ALA A 199 7.75 -14.90 -2.53
N LEU A 200 8.05 -16.02 -3.20
CA LEU A 200 8.43 -17.27 -2.55
C LEU A 200 9.72 -17.11 -1.73
N ASP A 201 10.76 -16.53 -2.33
CA ASP A 201 12.02 -16.28 -1.65
C ASP A 201 11.84 -15.38 -0.41
N ALA A 202 11.03 -14.33 -0.52
CA ALA A 202 10.72 -13.44 0.60
C ALA A 202 9.90 -14.17 1.69
N GLY A 203 8.98 -15.06 1.31
CA GLY A 203 8.22 -15.91 2.22
C GLY A 203 9.11 -16.87 3.02
N GLU A 204 10.19 -17.37 2.44
CA GLU A 204 11.19 -18.20 3.14
C GLU A 204 11.91 -17.43 4.26
N VAL A 205 12.16 -16.13 4.06
CA VAL A 205 12.68 -15.25 5.12
C VAL A 205 11.70 -15.17 6.28
N VAL A 206 10.41 -14.98 5.97
CA VAL A 206 9.35 -14.92 6.99
C VAL A 206 9.23 -16.26 7.72
N TRP A 207 9.45 -17.38 7.03
CA TRP A 207 9.37 -18.70 7.66
C TRP A 207 10.48 -18.89 8.68
N LYS A 208 11.71 -18.52 8.30
CA LYS A 208 12.89 -18.70 9.13
C LYS A 208 13.00 -17.67 10.26
N ARG A 209 12.46 -16.46 10.09
CA ARG A 209 12.73 -15.31 10.99
C ARG A 209 11.47 -14.56 11.46
N GLY A 210 10.29 -14.95 11.00
CA GLY A 210 9.03 -14.21 11.21
C GLY A 210 8.26 -14.57 12.48
N LEU A 211 8.71 -15.55 13.27
CA LEU A 211 8.12 -15.86 14.58
C LEU A 211 8.62 -14.85 15.64
N LEU A 212 8.06 -13.64 15.60
CA LEU A 212 8.47 -12.53 16.44
C LEU A 212 7.99 -12.68 17.89
N LYS A 213 8.67 -12.04 18.85
CA LYS A 213 8.21 -11.94 20.26
C LYS A 213 7.07 -10.91 20.45
N ARG A 214 6.20 -10.74 19.45
CA ARG A 214 5.09 -9.77 19.41
C ARG A 214 3.93 -10.36 18.62
N ILE A 215 2.68 -10.09 19.01
CA ILE A 215 1.48 -10.71 18.40
C ILE A 215 0.77 -9.85 17.35
N GLY A 216 1.06 -8.55 17.24
CA GLY A 216 0.27 -7.62 16.43
C GLY A 216 0.35 -7.80 14.91
N ILE A 217 -0.48 -7.07 14.17
CA ILE A 217 -0.50 -7.07 12.69
C ILE A 217 0.67 -6.26 12.09
N CYS A 218 1.01 -5.11 12.66
CA CYS A 218 2.02 -4.23 12.04
C CYS A 218 3.44 -4.83 12.07
N HIS A 219 3.79 -5.50 13.17
CA HIS A 219 5.13 -6.03 13.44
C HIS A 219 5.05 -7.15 14.48
N GLY A 220 4.24 -8.16 14.19
CA GLY A 220 4.04 -9.32 15.05
C GLY A 220 3.68 -10.56 14.24
N ILE A 221 3.53 -11.68 14.95
CA ILE A 221 3.28 -13.00 14.37
C ILE A 221 2.03 -12.98 13.50
N SER A 222 0.93 -12.35 13.95
CA SER A 222 -0.32 -12.32 13.19
C SER A 222 -0.16 -11.63 11.84
N GLY A 223 0.56 -10.50 11.77
CA GLY A 223 0.82 -9.83 10.49
C GLY A 223 1.75 -10.61 9.58
N ASN A 224 2.72 -11.32 10.16
CA ASN A 224 3.62 -12.16 9.39
C ASN A 224 2.91 -13.41 8.85
N ALA A 225 1.90 -13.94 9.55
CA ALA A 225 1.13 -15.08 9.08
C ALA A 225 0.35 -14.79 7.78
N GLU A 226 -0.06 -13.54 7.55
CA GLU A 226 -0.77 -13.12 6.34
C GLU A 226 0.00 -13.41 5.05
N THR A 227 1.34 -13.49 5.10
CA THR A 227 2.16 -13.82 3.92
C THR A 227 1.85 -15.21 3.37
N TYR A 228 1.42 -16.14 4.22
CA TYR A 228 1.06 -17.50 3.82
C TYR A 228 -0.40 -17.63 3.40
N ILE A 229 -1.25 -16.72 3.86
CA ILE A 229 -2.67 -16.68 3.47
C ILE A 229 -2.79 -16.11 2.06
N ALA A 230 -2.13 -14.98 1.78
CA ALA A 230 -2.11 -14.37 0.45
C ALA A 230 -1.59 -15.33 -0.64
N ARG A 231 -0.68 -16.26 -0.27
CA ARG A 231 -0.20 -17.32 -1.17
C ARG A 231 -1.27 -18.35 -1.53
N LYS A 232 -2.37 -18.52 -0.79
CA LYS A 232 -3.40 -19.50 -1.18
C LYS A 232 -4.31 -18.99 -2.29
N ASP A 233 -4.49 -17.69 -2.39
CA ASP A 233 -5.43 -17.08 -3.33
C ASP A 233 -4.79 -16.81 -4.71
N ALA A 234 -3.47 -16.56 -4.75
CA ALA A 234 -2.73 -16.26 -5.98
C ALA A 234 -2.33 -17.47 -6.85
N TRP A 235 -2.57 -18.71 -6.37
CA TRP A 235 -2.02 -19.95 -6.96
C TRP A 235 -3.10 -20.96 -7.40
N ARG A 236 -4.32 -20.49 -7.64
CA ARG A 236 -5.37 -21.22 -8.37
C ARG A 236 -5.43 -20.71 -9.79
#